data_AF-A0A328AI76-F1
#
_entry.id   AF-A0A328AI76-F1
#
_cell.length_a   1.000
_cell.length_b   1.000
_cell.length_c   1.000
_cell.angle_alpha   90.00
_cell.angle_beta   90.00
_cell.angle_gamma   90.00
#
_symmetry.space_group_name_H-M   'P 1'
#
loop_
_entity.id
_entity.type
_entity.pdbx_description
1 polymer ?
#
loop_
_entity_poly.entity_id
_entity_poly.type
_entity_poly.pdbx_seq_one_letter_code
_entity_poly.pdbx_strand_id
1 'polypeptide(L)'
;MAQEDPVAEPVRIWLGVSHHAAFRVAGWAVVRADEAGVSGFAGGERRLDAERGALLALLAALKDLPAGRSVVLTTSDAIVAGFPARMAAAQAGGEAPADNLDLWAALSTALAAREVKIVQAAAAPGTPPGTPLAFAAAWAEFGRERAKDKGPFTASIPKPNLAKAGV
;
A
#
# COMPACT_ATOMS: atom_id res chain seq x y z
N MET A 1 -27.56 -17.49 -25.22
CA MET A 1 -26.40 -17.92 -24.41
C MET A 1 -25.58 -16.67 -24.14
N ALA A 2 -25.68 -16.10 -22.94
CA ALA A 2 -24.85 -14.96 -22.57
C ALA A 2 -23.43 -15.48 -22.38
N GLN A 3 -22.51 -14.97 -23.21
CA GLN A 3 -21.09 -15.21 -23.04
C GLN A 3 -20.68 -14.40 -21.82
N GLU A 4 -20.40 -15.06 -20.70
CA GLU A 4 -19.81 -14.41 -19.54
C GLU A 4 -18.46 -13.86 -19.99
N ASP A 5 -18.35 -12.53 -20.02
CA ASP A 5 -17.05 -11.88 -20.23
C ASP A 5 -16.07 -12.44 -19.19
N PRO A 6 -14.86 -12.86 -19.59
CA PRO A 6 -13.88 -13.36 -18.63
C PRO A 6 -13.64 -12.26 -17.59
N VAL A 7 -13.90 -12.57 -16.32
CA VAL A 7 -13.56 -11.69 -15.20
C VAL A 7 -12.06 -11.47 -15.26
N ALA A 8 -11.64 -10.28 -15.67
CA ALA A 8 -10.21 -9.94 -15.74
C ALA A 8 -9.52 -10.28 -14.41
N GLU A 9 -8.23 -10.61 -14.44
CA GLU A 9 -7.50 -11.00 -13.23
C GLU A 9 -7.29 -9.82 -12.27
N PRO A 10 -7.49 -9.99 -10.95
CA PRO A 10 -7.36 -8.90 -10.00
C PRO A 10 -5.95 -8.32 -10.00
N VAL A 11 -5.84 -7.01 -9.84
CA VAL A 11 -4.54 -6.34 -9.68
C VAL A 11 -3.95 -6.77 -8.35
N ARG A 12 -2.75 -7.35 -8.38
CA ARG A 12 -2.02 -7.78 -7.18
C ARG A 12 -1.08 -6.66 -6.74
N ILE A 13 -1.19 -6.26 -5.48
CA ILE A 13 -0.36 -5.23 -4.87
C ILE A 13 0.33 -5.79 -3.65
N TRP A 14 1.62 -5.54 -3.51
CA TRP A 14 2.37 -5.73 -2.28
C TRP A 14 2.84 -4.38 -1.77
N LEU A 15 2.41 -4.04 -0.56
CA LEU A 15 2.67 -2.76 0.09
C LEU A 15 3.55 -2.94 1.32
N GLY A 16 4.75 -2.37 1.27
CA GLY A 16 5.60 -2.18 2.43
C GLY A 16 5.41 -0.79 3.02
N VAL A 17 5.40 -0.70 4.35
CA VAL A 17 5.36 0.56 5.11
C VAL A 17 6.42 0.48 6.21
N SER A 18 7.16 1.56 6.43
CA SER A 18 8.15 1.66 7.49
C SER A 18 8.10 3.04 8.11
N HIS A 19 7.75 3.13 9.39
CA HIS A 19 7.69 4.39 10.16
C HIS A 19 8.81 4.44 11.20
N HIS A 20 9.33 5.63 11.48
CA HIS A 20 10.22 5.89 12.59
C HIS A 20 9.65 6.99 13.48
N ALA A 21 9.18 6.60 14.68
CA ALA A 21 8.50 7.51 15.60
C ALA A 21 9.36 8.71 16.02
N ALA A 22 10.61 8.50 16.43
CA ALA A 22 11.47 9.59 16.91
C ALA A 22 11.76 10.66 15.85
N PHE A 23 11.97 10.27 14.59
CA PHE A 23 12.20 11.20 13.49
C PHE A 23 10.90 11.65 12.80
N ARG A 24 9.75 11.06 13.17
CA ARG A 24 8.44 11.32 12.57
C ARG A 24 8.47 11.20 11.05
N VAL A 25 9.11 10.16 10.53
CA VAL A 25 9.25 9.90 9.09
C VAL A 25 8.68 8.54 8.74
N ALA A 26 8.12 8.42 7.54
CA ALA A 26 7.72 7.14 6.99
C ALA A 26 8.23 6.98 5.56
N GLY A 27 8.48 5.73 5.18
CA GLY A 27 8.66 5.31 3.80
C GLY A 27 7.65 4.22 3.46
N TRP A 28 7.33 4.12 2.18
CA TRP A 28 6.51 3.06 1.64
C TRP A 28 7.04 2.62 0.29
N ALA A 29 6.70 1.40 -0.08
CA ALA A 29 6.94 0.92 -1.44
C ALA A 29 5.82 0.00 -1.89
N VAL A 30 5.55 0.08 -3.18
CA VAL A 30 4.48 -0.63 -3.86
C VAL A 30 5.11 -1.45 -4.97
N VAL A 31 4.84 -2.75 -4.96
CA VAL A 31 5.00 -3.63 -6.11
C VAL A 31 3.60 -3.94 -6.62
N ARG A 32 3.36 -3.76 -7.92
CA ARG A 32 2.08 -4.01 -8.56
C ARG A 32 2.29 -4.98 -9.72
N ALA A 33 1.40 -5.96 -9.82
CA ALA A 33 1.29 -6.81 -10.99
C ALA A 33 -0.14 -6.85 -11.51
N ASP A 34 -0.25 -6.66 -12.82
CA ASP A 34 -1.46 -6.73 -13.61
C ASP A 34 -1.13 -7.28 -15.01
N GLU A 35 -2.10 -7.26 -15.92
CA GLU A 35 -1.95 -7.75 -17.30
C GLU A 35 -0.87 -7.01 -18.10
N ALA A 36 -0.51 -5.77 -17.72
CA ALA A 36 0.56 -5.01 -18.36
C ALA A 36 1.96 -5.36 -17.81
N GLY A 37 2.04 -6.20 -16.77
CA GLY A 37 3.27 -6.71 -16.19
C GLY A 37 3.54 -6.19 -14.77
N VAL A 38 4.82 -6.15 -14.40
CA VAL A 38 5.26 -5.77 -13.05
C VAL A 38 5.75 -4.32 -13.04
N SER A 39 5.20 -3.52 -12.13
CA SER A 39 5.61 -2.15 -11.87
C SER A 39 5.81 -1.91 -10.38
N GLY A 40 6.43 -0.79 -10.03
CA GLY A 40 6.54 -0.41 -8.63
C GLY A 40 7.14 0.97 -8.44
N PHE A 41 6.93 1.52 -7.26
CA PHE A 41 7.44 2.81 -6.85
C PHE A 41 7.68 2.80 -5.33
N ALA A 42 8.55 3.71 -4.89
CA ALA A 42 8.78 3.98 -3.49
C ALA A 42 8.56 5.47 -3.20
N GLY A 43 8.16 5.77 -1.99
CA GLY A 43 8.00 7.13 -1.51
C GLY A 43 8.33 7.25 -0.03
N GLY A 44 8.32 8.47 0.44
CA GLY A 44 8.46 8.75 1.85
C GLY A 44 8.13 10.20 2.16
N GLU A 45 7.75 10.44 3.41
CA GLU A 45 7.28 11.72 3.92
C GLU A 45 7.78 11.93 5.36
N ARG A 46 7.82 13.19 5.80
CA ARG A 46 8.29 13.60 7.12
C ARG A 46 7.18 14.28 7.92
N ARG A 47 7.45 14.48 9.21
CA ARG A 47 6.60 15.20 10.16
C ARG A 47 5.21 14.55 10.32
N LEU A 48 5.16 13.21 10.32
CA LEU A 48 3.94 12.43 10.44
C LEU A 48 4.02 11.39 11.57
N ASP A 49 2.86 10.94 12.03
CA ASP A 49 2.73 9.74 12.86
C ASP A 49 2.55 8.48 12.00
N ALA A 50 2.47 7.33 12.66
CA ALA A 50 2.37 6.04 11.97
C ALA A 50 1.07 5.92 11.15
N GLU A 51 -0.05 6.43 11.67
CA GLU A 51 -1.35 6.36 11.01
C GLU A 51 -1.37 7.17 9.71
N ARG A 52 -0.94 8.44 9.77
CA ARG A 52 -0.85 9.30 8.58
C ARG A 52 0.09 8.70 7.55
N GLY A 53 1.21 8.11 7.98
CA GLY A 53 2.13 7.38 7.11
C GLY A 53 1.47 6.19 6.41
N ALA A 54 0.74 5.36 7.16
CA ALA A 54 0.02 4.22 6.63
C ALA A 54 -1.12 4.63 5.67
N LEU A 55 -1.87 5.69 5.97
CA LEU A 55 -2.93 6.22 5.09
C LEU A 55 -2.35 6.73 3.77
N LEU A 56 -1.27 7.51 3.81
CA LEU A 56 -0.58 7.99 2.61
C LEU A 56 -0.06 6.82 1.76
N ALA A 57 0.52 5.81 2.40
CA ALA A 57 1.02 4.63 1.72
C ALA A 57 -0.09 3.84 1.02
N LEU A 58 -1.23 3.62 1.69
CA LEU A 58 -2.38 2.94 1.09
C LEU A 58 -2.99 3.75 -0.05
N LEU A 59 -3.16 5.06 0.11
CA LEU A 59 -3.65 5.95 -0.95
C LEU A 59 -2.72 5.92 -2.17
N ALA A 60 -1.41 5.96 -1.95
CA ALA A 60 -0.44 5.86 -3.02
C ALA A 60 -0.56 4.51 -3.76
N ALA A 61 -0.69 3.39 -3.03
CA ALA A 61 -0.87 2.06 -3.63
C ALA A 61 -2.11 1.97 -4.52
N LEU A 62 -3.19 2.64 -4.12
CA LEU A 62 -4.45 2.68 -4.86
C LEU A 62 -4.50 3.74 -5.97
N LYS A 63 -3.47 4.59 -6.08
CA LYS A 63 -3.42 5.66 -7.08
C LYS A 63 -3.31 5.09 -8.49
N ASP A 64 -3.93 5.80 -9.44
CA ASP A 64 -3.88 5.51 -10.89
C ASP A 64 -4.38 4.10 -11.27
N LEU A 65 -5.13 3.45 -10.38
CA LEU A 65 -5.85 2.21 -10.68
C LEU A 65 -7.20 2.54 -11.33
N PRO A 66 -7.56 1.89 -12.46
CA PRO A 66 -8.86 2.05 -13.09
C PRO A 66 -10.01 1.77 -12.13
N ALA A 67 -11.10 2.54 -12.24
CA ALA A 67 -12.33 2.26 -11.50
C ALA A 67 -12.91 0.88 -11.89
N GLY A 68 -13.60 0.23 -10.96
CA GLY A 68 -14.19 -1.10 -11.17
C GLY A 68 -13.20 -2.27 -11.23
N ARG A 69 -11.88 -2.02 -11.16
CA ARG A 69 -10.87 -3.08 -11.13
C ARG A 69 -10.79 -3.70 -9.72
N SER A 70 -10.90 -5.03 -9.62
CA SER A 70 -10.70 -5.75 -8.37
C SER A 70 -9.20 -5.75 -7.99
N VAL A 71 -8.91 -5.52 -6.71
CA VAL A 71 -7.55 -5.36 -6.18
C VAL A 71 -7.35 -6.29 -4.99
N VAL A 72 -6.24 -7.04 -5.00
CA VAL A 72 -5.75 -7.77 -3.82
C VAL A 72 -4.47 -7.10 -3.33
N LEU A 73 -4.56 -6.40 -2.20
CA LEU A 73 -3.45 -5.72 -1.56
C LEU A 73 -2.93 -6.55 -0.40
N THR A 74 -1.66 -6.95 -0.45
CA THR A 74 -0.98 -7.68 0.61
C THR A 74 -0.01 -6.76 1.34
N THR A 75 -0.05 -6.75 2.67
CA THR A 75 0.87 -5.96 3.50
C THR A 75 1.24 -6.69 4.78
N SER A 76 2.39 -6.37 5.36
CA SER A 76 2.75 -6.78 6.72
C SER A 76 2.40 -5.74 7.77
N ASP A 77 2.00 -4.53 7.36
CA ASP A 77 1.70 -3.43 8.28
C ASP A 77 0.29 -3.60 8.90
N ALA A 78 0.25 -3.70 10.22
CA ALA A 78 -0.99 -3.92 10.96
C ALA A 78 -1.93 -2.71 10.96
N ILE A 79 -1.39 -1.48 10.83
CA ILE A 79 -2.20 -0.26 10.77
C ILE A 79 -2.96 -0.23 9.45
N VAL A 80 -2.27 -0.48 8.33
CA VAL A 80 -2.90 -0.59 7.01
C VAL A 80 -3.96 -1.69 6.99
N ALA A 81 -3.63 -2.87 7.53
CA ALA A 81 -4.55 -3.99 7.59
C ALA A 81 -5.80 -3.71 8.45
N GLY A 82 -5.69 -2.83 9.45
CA GLY A 82 -6.80 -2.45 10.34
C GLY A 82 -7.77 -1.42 9.75
N PHE A 83 -7.40 -0.68 8.70
CA PHE A 83 -8.25 0.39 8.15
C PHE A 83 -9.63 -0.07 7.67
N PRO A 84 -9.80 -1.20 6.96
CA PRO A 84 -11.13 -1.70 6.58
C PRO A 84 -12.07 -1.89 7.77
N ALA A 85 -11.57 -2.54 8.84
CA ALA A 85 -12.36 -2.79 10.05
C ALA A 85 -12.75 -1.48 10.74
N ARG A 86 -11.84 -0.50 10.78
CA ARG A 86 -12.12 0.81 11.37
C ARG A 86 -13.17 1.60 10.59
N MET A 87 -13.13 1.58 9.25
CA MET A 87 -14.17 2.23 8.44
C MET A 87 -15.52 1.54 8.60
N ALA A 88 -15.55 0.20 8.62
CA ALA A 88 -16.78 -0.55 8.85
C ALA A 88 -17.38 -0.22 10.23
N ALA A 89 -16.55 -0.12 11.27
CA ALA A 89 -17.00 0.29 12.60
C ALA A 89 -17.59 1.69 12.62
N ALA A 90 -16.94 2.68 11.97
CA ALA A 90 -17.46 4.04 11.88
C ALA A 90 -18.80 4.10 11.11
N GLN A 91 -18.94 3.33 10.02
CA GLN A 91 -20.20 3.23 9.26
C GLN A 91 -21.33 2.58 10.06
N ALA A 92 -20.99 1.67 10.98
CA ALA A 92 -21.95 1.03 11.88
C ALA A 92 -22.33 1.91 13.10
N GLY A 93 -21.95 3.19 13.11
CA GLY A 93 -22.25 4.12 14.22
C GLY A 93 -21.24 4.05 15.37
N GLY A 94 -20.11 3.37 15.18
CA GLY A 94 -18.97 3.41 16.10
C GLY A 94 -18.20 4.73 16.01
N GLU A 95 -17.11 4.81 16.78
CA GLU A 95 -16.28 6.02 16.81
C GLU A 95 -15.61 6.29 15.46
N ALA A 96 -15.95 7.43 14.88
CA ALA A 96 -15.33 7.90 13.65
C ALA A 96 -13.87 8.35 13.90
N PRO A 97 -12.97 8.24 12.92
CA PRO A 97 -11.65 8.84 13.03
C PRO A 97 -11.76 10.34 13.32
N ALA A 98 -11.04 10.83 14.34
CA ALA A 98 -11.02 12.25 14.69
C ALA A 98 -9.91 13.02 13.94
N ASP A 99 -8.83 12.31 13.57
CA ASP A 99 -7.67 12.85 12.87
C ASP A 99 -7.60 12.37 11.41
N ASN A 100 -6.74 13.01 10.61
CA ASN A 100 -6.48 12.64 9.20
C ASN A 100 -7.75 12.57 8.33
N LEU A 101 -8.76 13.38 8.64
CA LEU A 101 -10.08 13.37 7.98
C LEU A 101 -9.98 13.53 6.46
N ASP A 102 -9.02 14.34 6.00
CA ASP A 102 -8.69 14.52 4.59
C ASP A 102 -8.31 13.19 3.91
N LEU A 103 -7.45 12.41 4.58
CA LEU A 103 -6.97 11.13 4.06
C LEU A 103 -8.02 10.03 4.19
N TRP A 104 -8.82 10.03 5.25
CA TRP A 104 -9.93 9.09 5.42
C TRP A 104 -11.03 9.30 4.37
N ALA A 105 -11.34 10.56 4.03
CA ALA A 105 -12.27 10.88 2.95
C ALA A 105 -11.72 10.44 1.58
N ALA A 106 -10.43 10.70 1.31
CA ALA A 106 -9.76 10.24 0.09
C ALA A 106 -9.74 8.71 -0.01
N LEU A 107 -9.49 8.01 1.11
CA LEU A 107 -9.45 6.55 1.14
C LEU A 107 -10.84 5.98 0.89
N SER A 108 -11.86 6.53 1.55
CA SER A 108 -13.26 6.13 1.35
C SER A 108 -13.68 6.28 -0.12
N THR A 109 -13.26 7.38 -0.78
CA THR A 109 -13.50 7.59 -2.22
C THR A 109 -12.77 6.54 -3.08
N ALA A 110 -11.49 6.27 -2.77
CA ALA A 110 -10.71 5.28 -3.51
C ALA A 110 -11.26 3.86 -3.39
N LEU A 111 -11.84 3.51 -2.23
CA LEU A 111 -12.45 2.21 -1.97
C LEU A 111 -13.87 2.11 -2.54
N ALA A 112 -14.65 3.19 -2.56
CA ALA A 112 -15.96 3.19 -3.22
C ALA A 112 -15.85 2.96 -4.74
N ALA A 113 -14.72 3.35 -5.34
CA ALA A 113 -14.49 3.18 -6.78
C ALA A 113 -14.07 1.76 -7.19
N ARG A 114 -13.67 0.88 -6.25
CA ARG A 114 -13.03 -0.41 -6.55
C ARG A 114 -13.27 -1.44 -5.45
N GLU A 115 -13.42 -2.70 -5.83
CA GLU A 115 -13.33 -3.80 -4.87
C GLU A 115 -11.85 -3.96 -4.44
N VAL A 116 -11.57 -3.73 -3.15
CA VAL A 116 -10.21 -3.87 -2.60
C VAL A 116 -10.22 -4.85 -1.43
N LYS A 117 -9.54 -5.98 -1.60
CA LYS A 117 -9.28 -6.95 -0.54
C LYS A 117 -7.89 -6.69 0.05
N ILE A 118 -7.84 -6.23 1.30
CA ILE A 118 -6.59 -6.07 2.04
C ILE A 118 -6.32 -7.36 2.83
N VAL A 119 -5.13 -7.93 2.62
CA VAL A 119 -4.65 -9.15 3.27
C VAL A 119 -3.42 -8.81 4.09
N GLN A 120 -3.50 -9.04 5.39
CA GLN A 120 -2.32 -9.00 6.24
C GLN A 120 -1.56 -10.33 6.12
N ALA A 121 -0.28 -10.26 5.75
CA ALA A 121 0.60 -11.41 5.71
C ALA A 121 1.84 -11.14 6.54
N ALA A 122 2.27 -12.13 7.33
CA ALA A 122 3.55 -12.03 8.02
C ALA A 122 4.68 -12.05 6.99
N ALA A 123 5.62 -11.11 7.09
CA ALA A 123 6.96 -11.32 6.57
C ALA A 123 7.62 -12.35 7.52
N ALA A 124 7.41 -13.64 7.27
CA ALA A 124 7.90 -14.69 8.16
C ALA A 124 9.43 -14.58 8.33
N PRO A 125 9.98 -14.75 9.55
CA PRO A 125 11.41 -14.97 9.72
C PRO A 125 11.84 -16.16 8.84
N GLY A 126 12.81 -15.96 7.96
CA GLY A 126 13.20 -16.99 6.98
C GLY A 126 12.39 -17.02 5.69
N THR A 127 11.51 -16.03 5.44
CA THR A 127 10.98 -15.79 4.08
C THR A 127 12.17 -15.67 3.12
N PRO A 128 12.22 -16.47 2.04
CA PRO A 128 13.31 -16.38 1.09
C PRO A 128 13.46 -14.93 0.61
N PRO A 129 14.69 -14.39 0.55
CA PRO A 129 14.92 -13.16 -0.21
C PRO A 129 14.36 -13.36 -1.61
N GLY A 130 13.52 -12.44 -2.08
CA GLY A 130 12.87 -12.52 -3.39
C GLY A 130 11.37 -12.82 -3.39
N THR A 131 10.64 -12.59 -2.29
CA THR A 131 9.17 -12.44 -2.38
C THR A 131 8.78 -10.97 -2.59
N PRO A 132 7.62 -10.68 -3.22
CA PRO A 132 7.25 -9.31 -3.53
C PRO A 132 7.01 -8.46 -2.27
N LEU A 133 6.46 -9.07 -1.21
CA LEU A 133 6.23 -8.39 0.06
C LEU A 133 7.55 -8.07 0.79
N ALA A 134 8.49 -9.01 0.82
CA ALA A 134 9.82 -8.76 1.42
C ALA A 134 10.58 -7.69 0.63
N PHE A 135 10.46 -7.69 -0.70
CA PHE A 135 11.02 -6.66 -1.56
C PHE A 135 10.41 -5.28 -1.26
N ALA A 136 9.07 -5.19 -1.18
CA ALA A 136 8.38 -3.96 -0.84
C ALA A 136 8.76 -3.44 0.55
N ALA A 137 8.89 -4.33 1.55
CA ALA A 137 9.32 -3.95 2.90
C ALA A 137 10.74 -3.35 2.91
N ALA A 138 11.70 -3.97 2.21
CA ALA A 138 13.06 -3.44 2.10
C ALA A 138 13.11 -2.07 1.42
N TRP A 139 12.30 -1.87 0.36
CA TRP A 139 12.20 -0.57 -0.31
C TRP A 139 11.48 0.49 0.52
N ALA A 140 10.53 0.10 1.36
CA ALA A 140 9.87 1.01 2.29
C ALA A 140 10.86 1.52 3.35
N GLU A 141 11.74 0.66 3.88
CA GLU A 141 12.80 1.07 4.78
C GLU A 141 13.83 1.99 4.09
N PHE A 142 14.25 1.65 2.86
CA PHE A 142 15.05 2.58 2.05
C PHE A 142 14.36 3.92 1.86
N GLY A 143 13.06 3.92 1.59
CA GLY A 143 12.28 5.16 1.43
C GLY A 143 12.21 5.97 2.71
N ARG A 144 12.10 5.32 3.86
CA ARG A 144 12.10 5.99 5.16
C ARG A 144 13.43 6.70 5.43
N GLU A 145 14.55 5.99 5.24
CA GLU A 145 15.89 6.57 5.42
C GLU A 145 16.15 7.70 4.42
N ARG A 146 15.75 7.51 3.16
CA ARG A 146 15.85 8.57 2.15
C ARG A 146 15.02 9.79 2.51
N ALA A 147 13.79 9.61 3.00
CA ALA A 147 12.92 10.70 3.40
C ALA A 147 13.49 11.48 4.58
N LYS A 148 14.07 10.77 5.56
CA LYS A 148 14.80 11.37 6.68
C LYS A 148 15.94 12.26 6.19
N ASP A 149 16.79 11.75 5.29
CA ASP A 149 18.02 12.43 4.87
C ASP A 149 17.81 13.51 3.81
N LYS A 150 16.92 13.27 2.85
CA LYS A 150 16.75 14.09 1.64
C LYS A 150 15.38 14.76 1.55
N GLY A 151 14.46 14.44 2.45
CA GLY A 151 13.10 14.96 2.45
C GLY A 151 12.12 14.16 1.60
N PRO A 152 10.86 14.62 1.52
CA PRO A 152 9.77 13.87 0.92
C PRO A 152 10.03 13.58 -0.56
N PHE A 153 9.63 12.40 -1.01
CA PHE A 153 9.84 12.01 -2.41
C PHE A 153 8.85 10.92 -2.85
N THR A 154 8.77 10.75 -4.17
CA THR A 154 8.18 9.58 -4.81
C THR A 154 9.00 9.28 -6.06
N ALA A 155 9.34 8.02 -6.28
CA ALA A 155 10.15 7.59 -7.41
C ALA A 155 9.78 6.18 -7.85
N SER A 156 9.73 5.95 -9.17
CA SER A 156 9.56 4.62 -9.73
C SER A 156 10.75 3.72 -9.38
N ILE A 157 10.47 2.45 -9.06
CA ILE A 157 11.51 1.45 -8.83
C ILE A 157 12.03 0.99 -10.21
N PRO A 158 13.35 1.04 -10.47
CA PRO A 158 13.90 0.62 -11.75
C PRO A 158 13.57 -0.83 -12.11
N LYS A 159 13.26 -1.10 -13.39
CA LYS A 159 12.94 -2.46 -13.90
C LYS A 159 13.95 -3.55 -13.49
N PRO A 160 15.28 -3.32 -13.52
CA PRO A 160 16.24 -4.34 -13.08
C PRO A 160 16.11 -4.72 -11.59
N ASN A 161 15.58 -3.82 -10.76
CA ASN A 161 15.31 -4.13 -9.36
C ASN A 161 13.98 -4.85 -9.20
N LEU A 162 12.94 -4.44 -9.94
CA LEU A 162 11.64 -5.13 -9.93
C LEU A 162 11.75 -6.60 -10.37
N ALA A 163 12.68 -6.93 -11.26
CA ALA A 163 12.97 -8.32 -11.65
C ALA A 163 13.38 -9.22 -10.46
N LYS A 164 13.81 -8.62 -9.33
CA LYS A 164 14.19 -9.33 -8.10
C LYS A 164 13.04 -9.47 -7.11
N ALA A 165 11.86 -8.92 -7.41
CA ALA A 165 10.70 -8.96 -6.53
C ALA A 165 10.05 -10.35 -6.47
N GLY A 166 10.31 -11.24 -7.45
CA GLY A 166 9.76 -12.61 -7.48
C GLY A 166 8.24 -12.64 -7.62
N VAL A 167 7.73 -11.83 -8.55
CA VAL A 167 6.30 -11.72 -8.90
C VAL A 167 5.93 -12.70 -10.01
#